data_AF-A0A9Q8L950-F1
#
_entry.id   AF-A0A9Q8L950-F1
#
_cell.length_a   1.000
_cell.length_b   1.000
_cell.length_c   1.000
_cell.angle_alpha   90.00
_cell.angle_beta   90.00
_cell.angle_gamma   90.00
#
_symmetry.space_group_name_H-M   'P 1'
#
loop_
_entity.id
_entity.type
_entity.pdbx_description
1 polymer ?
#
loop_
_entity_poly.entity_id
_entity_poly.type
_entity_poly.pdbx_seq_one_letter_code
_entity_poly.pdbx_strand_id
1 'polypeptide(L)'
;MTQYGNDQACITAGDDCYNYVEAPLIAQKTYELYDVREPVATNPPETYVQYLSRADIQKQIGAKVNYTECAAGDRSPGYRLQLTGDNARTMLPYLENFVNRGIPTLIWAGDTDWICNWMGSLYVVDAVNFPGDSQFRNATLAPYDIAGKKVGLTRSKAPCRL
;
A
#
# COMPACT_ATOMS: atom_id res chain seq x y z
N MET A 1 5.39 -15.74 -3.52
CA MET A 1 3.92 -15.88 -3.43
C MET A 1 3.43 -16.55 -4.69
N THR A 2 2.85 -17.75 -4.59
CA THR A 2 2.36 -18.51 -5.75
C THR A 2 0.99 -17.96 -6.19
N GLN A 3 0.73 -17.98 -7.49
CA GLN A 3 -0.59 -17.66 -8.05
C GLN A 3 -1.67 -18.65 -7.61
N TYR A 4 -1.26 -19.82 -7.12
CA TYR A 4 -2.11 -20.93 -6.71
C TYR A 4 -1.74 -21.32 -5.28
N GLY A 5 -2.66 -21.07 -4.35
CA GLY A 5 -2.58 -21.46 -2.95
C GLY A 5 -4.00 -21.59 -2.40
N ASN A 6 -4.28 -22.65 -1.65
CA ASN A 6 -5.54 -22.75 -0.92
C ASN A 6 -5.51 -21.79 0.28
N ASP A 7 -6.68 -21.51 0.86
CA ASP A 7 -6.82 -20.57 1.98
C ASP A 7 -5.85 -20.89 3.12
N GLN A 8 -5.75 -22.16 3.50
CA GLN A 8 -4.86 -22.56 4.61
C GLN A 8 -3.39 -22.23 4.34
N ALA A 9 -2.89 -22.51 3.13
CA ALA A 9 -1.51 -22.20 2.78
C ALA A 9 -1.25 -20.69 2.78
N CYS A 10 -2.21 -19.88 2.30
CA CYS A 10 -2.12 -18.43 2.29
C CYS A 10 -2.20 -17.84 3.71
N ILE A 11 -3.08 -18.36 4.57
CA ILE A 11 -3.16 -17.98 5.99
C ILE A 11 -1.82 -18.25 6.68
N THR A 12 -1.30 -19.48 6.57
CA THR A 12 -0.02 -19.85 7.18
C THR A 12 1.12 -18.97 6.67
N ALA A 13 1.19 -18.69 5.36
CA ALA A 13 2.21 -17.81 4.82
C ALA A 13 2.10 -16.36 5.35
N GLY A 14 0.88 -15.85 5.50
CA GLY A 14 0.64 -14.52 6.08
C GLY A 14 1.04 -14.47 7.55
N ASP A 15 0.65 -15.48 8.32
CA ASP A 15 0.99 -15.60 9.74
C ASP A 15 2.51 -15.74 9.94
N ASP A 16 3.20 -16.52 9.12
CA ASP A 16 4.66 -16.66 9.18
C ASP A 16 5.35 -15.32 8.86
N CYS A 17 4.91 -14.64 7.79
CA CYS A 17 5.45 -13.32 7.45
C CYS A 17 5.27 -12.33 8.60
N TYR A 18 4.07 -12.26 9.16
CA TYR A 18 3.79 -11.37 10.30
C TYR A 18 4.63 -11.76 11.52
N ASN A 19 4.62 -13.02 11.93
CA ASN A 19 5.23 -13.45 13.19
C ASN A 19 6.77 -13.40 13.15
N TYR A 20 7.39 -13.69 12.01
CA TYR A 20 8.84 -13.78 11.90
C TYR A 20 9.50 -12.52 11.32
N VAL A 21 8.74 -11.66 10.65
CA VAL A 21 9.28 -10.43 10.03
C VAL A 21 8.69 -9.18 10.67
N GLU A 22 7.37 -9.00 10.58
CA GLU A 22 6.74 -7.73 10.95
C GLU A 22 6.65 -7.53 12.46
N ALA A 23 6.08 -8.49 13.18
CA ALA A 23 5.83 -8.39 14.62
C ALA A 23 7.09 -8.10 15.45
N PRO A 24 8.26 -8.74 15.20
CA PRO A 24 9.50 -8.41 15.92
C PRO A 24 9.97 -6.97 15.67
N LEU A 25 9.75 -6.44 14.47
CA LEU A 25 10.13 -5.09 14.07
C LEU A 25 9.18 -4.05 14.67
N ILE A 26 7.86 -4.29 14.61
CA ILE A 26 6.82 -3.48 15.24
C ILE A 26 7.00 -3.42 16.76
N ALA A 27 7.36 -4.55 17.38
CA ALA A 27 7.55 -4.65 18.83
C ALA A 27 8.69 -3.78 19.37
N GLN A 28 9.61 -3.31 18.52
CA GLN A 28 10.69 -2.40 18.94
C GLN A 28 10.15 -1.03 19.38
N LYS A 29 9.02 -0.58 18.81
CA LYS A 29 8.37 0.71 19.11
C LYS A 29 9.34 1.90 19.06
N THR A 30 10.31 1.84 18.15
CA THR A 30 11.31 2.90 17.91
C THR A 30 10.90 3.85 16.79
N TYR A 31 9.86 3.50 16.03
CA TYR A 31 9.33 4.25 14.91
C TYR A 31 7.84 3.95 14.72
N GLU A 32 7.17 4.83 13.98
CA GLU A 32 5.78 4.73 13.52
C GLU A 32 5.73 3.97 12.18
N LEU A 33 4.68 3.15 11.97
CA LEU A 33 4.64 2.19 10.86
C LEU A 33 4.45 2.84 9.48
N TYR A 34 3.84 4.02 9.44
CA TYR A 34 3.61 4.81 8.24
C TYR A 34 4.64 5.94 8.05
N ASP A 35 5.43 6.27 9.08
CA ASP A 35 6.57 7.18 8.98
C ASP A 35 7.73 6.81 9.94
N VAL A 36 8.80 6.25 9.39
CA VAL A 36 9.98 5.82 10.19
C VAL A 36 10.73 6.96 10.89
N ARG A 37 10.45 8.22 10.52
CA ARG A 37 11.08 9.39 11.14
C ARG A 37 10.39 9.77 12.45
N GLU A 38 9.15 9.36 12.61
CA GLU A 38 8.34 9.67 13.78
C GLU A 38 8.36 8.50 14.76
N PRO A 39 8.53 8.73 16.07
CA PRO A 39 8.49 7.66 17.06
C PRO A 39 7.07 7.18 17.39
N VAL A 40 6.05 8.00 17.09
CA VAL A 40 4.63 7.75 17.39
C VAL A 40 3.71 8.39 16.35
N ALA A 41 2.54 7.78 16.14
CA ALA A 41 1.52 8.27 15.22
C ALA A 41 0.87 9.55 15.76
N THR A 42 1.36 10.70 15.31
CA THR A 42 0.82 12.03 15.65
C THR A 42 0.13 12.69 14.48
N ASN A 43 0.42 12.25 13.25
CA ASN A 43 -0.07 12.87 12.03
C ASN A 43 -0.49 11.80 11.01
N PRO A 44 -1.64 11.99 10.31
CA PRO A 44 -2.62 13.04 10.57
C PRO A 44 -3.41 12.77 11.88
N PRO A 45 -3.91 13.82 12.56
CA PRO A 45 -4.75 13.62 13.74
C PRO A 45 -6.16 13.14 13.37
N GLU A 46 -6.77 12.30 14.21
CA GLU A 46 -8.12 11.73 14.01
C GLU A 46 -9.29 12.74 14.21
N THR A 47 -9.04 14.03 14.12
CA THR A 47 -10.06 15.09 14.32
C THR A 47 -11.24 14.98 13.34
N TYR A 48 -11.03 14.41 12.16
CA TYR A 48 -12.10 14.17 11.18
C TYR A 48 -13.15 13.19 11.69
N VAL A 49 -12.80 12.24 12.56
CA VAL A 49 -13.77 11.32 13.18
C VAL A 49 -14.80 12.10 13.99
N GLN A 50 -14.34 13.10 14.76
CA GLN A 50 -15.22 13.98 15.53
C GLN A 50 -16.04 14.91 14.64
N TYR A 51 -15.45 15.41 13.54
CA TYR A 51 -16.18 16.21 12.57
C TYR A 51 -17.33 15.42 11.92
N LEU A 52 -17.06 14.18 11.50
CA LEU A 52 -18.03 13.28 10.87
C LEU A 52 -19.09 12.74 11.82
N SER A 53 -18.87 12.83 13.14
CA SER A 53 -19.86 12.45 14.16
C SER A 53 -20.87 13.55 14.49
N ARG A 54 -20.64 14.79 14.03
CA ARG A 54 -21.57 15.90 14.25
C ARG A 54 -22.91 15.67 13.57
N ALA A 55 -24.01 15.88 14.30
CA ALA A 55 -25.37 15.64 13.80
C ALA A 55 -25.73 16.53 12.59
N ASP A 56 -25.26 17.78 12.55
CA ASP A 56 -25.49 18.68 11.42
C ASP A 56 -24.75 18.19 10.16
N ILE A 57 -23.51 17.72 10.31
CA ILE A 57 -22.73 17.12 9.22
C ILE A 57 -23.37 15.82 8.73
N GLN A 58 -23.73 14.91 9.64
CA GLN A 58 -24.40 13.66 9.30
C GLN A 58 -25.71 13.91 8.53
N LYS A 59 -26.51 14.88 8.97
CA LYS A 59 -27.74 15.28 8.27
C LYS A 59 -27.44 15.84 6.88
N GLN A 60 -26.41 16.68 6.74
CA GLN A 60 -26.05 17.31 5.48
C GLN A 60 -25.55 16.31 4.43
N ILE A 61 -24.75 15.31 4.84
CA ILE A 61 -24.25 14.25 3.94
C ILE A 61 -25.21 13.05 3.80
N GLY A 62 -26.32 13.05 4.55
CA GLY A 62 -27.30 11.97 4.53
C GLY A 62 -26.82 10.66 5.18
N ALA A 63 -25.83 10.72 6.09
CA ALA A 63 -25.28 9.56 6.77
C ALA A 63 -26.37 8.81 7.56
N LYS A 64 -26.36 7.48 7.46
CA LYS A 64 -27.32 6.59 8.15
C LYS A 64 -26.71 5.81 9.31
N VAL A 65 -25.39 5.84 9.42
CA VAL A 65 -24.61 5.17 10.45
C VAL A 65 -23.51 6.10 10.93
N ASN A 66 -23.02 5.88 12.15
CA ASN A 66 -21.85 6.58 12.64
C ASN A 66 -20.61 6.11 11.89
N TYR A 67 -19.75 7.07 11.55
CA TYR A 67 -18.48 6.79 10.91
C TYR A 67 -17.53 6.09 11.90
N THR A 68 -16.81 5.10 11.40
CA THR A 68 -15.64 4.50 12.03
C THR A 68 -14.63 4.29 10.92
N GLU A 69 -13.39 4.68 11.15
CA GLU A 69 -12.34 4.62 10.13
C GLU A 69 -12.03 3.17 9.72
N CYS A 70 -11.72 2.33 10.72
CA CYS A 70 -11.46 0.91 10.53
C CYS A 70 -12.50 0.09 11.30
N ALA A 71 -13.29 -0.70 10.58
CA ALA A 71 -14.21 -1.65 11.20
C ALA A 71 -13.41 -2.69 12.00
N ALA A 72 -13.81 -2.92 13.25
CA ALA A 72 -13.17 -3.88 14.15
C ALA A 72 -14.08 -5.08 14.45
N GLY A 73 -13.49 -6.16 14.96
CA GLY A 73 -14.18 -7.38 15.38
C GLY A 73 -14.30 -8.46 14.29
N ASP A 74 -14.85 -9.59 14.69
CA ASP A 74 -15.01 -10.83 13.91
C ASP A 74 -15.88 -10.69 12.65
N ARG A 75 -16.73 -9.65 12.60
CA ARG A 75 -17.56 -9.36 11.43
C ARG A 75 -16.95 -8.32 10.48
N SER A 76 -15.80 -7.74 10.83
CA SER A 76 -15.15 -6.72 10.01
C SER A 76 -14.69 -7.28 8.66
N PRO A 77 -14.67 -6.46 7.59
CA PRO A 77 -14.12 -6.88 6.29
C PRO A 77 -12.67 -7.35 6.40
N GLY A 78 -11.84 -6.67 7.19
CA GLY A 78 -10.44 -7.04 7.40
C GLY A 78 -10.29 -8.44 7.99
N TYR A 79 -11.04 -8.75 9.06
CA TYR A 79 -11.02 -10.10 9.64
C TYR A 79 -11.48 -11.17 8.65
N ARG A 80 -12.52 -10.89 7.85
CA ARG A 80 -13.00 -11.83 6.83
C ARG A 80 -11.98 -12.09 5.72
N LEU A 81 -11.23 -11.08 5.30
CA LEU A 81 -10.14 -11.23 4.32
C LEU A 81 -8.96 -12.03 4.89
N GLN A 82 -8.70 -11.89 6.19
CA GLN A 82 -7.71 -12.72 6.87
C GLN A 82 -8.12 -14.20 6.90
N LEU A 83 -9.40 -14.50 7.14
CA LEU A 83 -9.91 -15.88 7.16
C LEU A 83 -9.80 -16.61 5.82
N THR A 84 -9.72 -15.88 4.72
CA THR A 84 -9.46 -16.46 3.41
C THR A 84 -7.98 -16.43 3.07
N GLY A 85 -7.12 -15.68 3.77
CA GLY A 85 -5.67 -15.60 3.52
C GLY A 85 -5.28 -14.57 2.45
N ASP A 86 -6.13 -13.57 2.20
CA ASP A 86 -5.98 -12.66 1.05
C ASP A 86 -4.67 -11.86 1.07
N ASN A 87 -4.16 -11.53 2.26
CA ASN A 87 -2.94 -10.74 2.42
C ASN A 87 -1.71 -11.40 1.76
N ALA A 88 -1.63 -12.73 1.76
CA ALA A 88 -0.49 -13.47 1.21
C ALA A 88 -0.65 -13.83 -0.28
N ARG A 89 -1.78 -13.48 -0.91
CA ARG A 89 -2.03 -13.79 -2.32
C ARG A 89 -1.34 -12.78 -3.23
N THR A 90 -0.71 -13.27 -4.30
CA THR A 90 -0.08 -12.38 -5.29
C THR A 90 -1.11 -11.70 -6.17
N MET A 91 -1.02 -10.37 -6.26
CA MET A 91 -1.76 -9.55 -7.23
C MET A 91 -0.96 -9.24 -8.50
N LEU A 92 0.29 -9.71 -8.57
CA LEU A 92 1.21 -9.43 -9.68
C LEU A 92 0.65 -9.81 -11.06
N PRO A 93 -0.05 -10.96 -11.25
CA PRO A 93 -0.62 -11.29 -12.57
C PRO A 93 -1.69 -10.30 -13.04
N TYR A 94 -2.45 -9.71 -12.12
CA TYR A 94 -3.45 -8.71 -12.47
C TYR A 94 -2.79 -7.39 -12.86
N LEU A 95 -1.79 -6.95 -12.09
CA LEU A 95 -0.98 -5.78 -12.43
C LEU A 95 -0.33 -5.95 -13.81
N GLU A 96 0.27 -7.12 -14.06
CA GLU A 96 0.86 -7.46 -15.36
C GLU A 96 -0.18 -7.40 -16.49
N ASN A 97 -1.38 -7.95 -16.27
CA ASN A 97 -2.46 -7.86 -17.26
C ASN A 97 -2.84 -6.40 -17.58
N PHE A 98 -2.99 -5.55 -16.57
CA PHE A 98 -3.34 -4.14 -16.77
C PHE A 98 -2.27 -3.37 -17.54
N VAL A 99 -1.00 -3.55 -17.18
CA VAL A 99 0.13 -2.90 -17.86
C VAL A 99 0.23 -3.36 -19.31
N ASN A 100 0.08 -4.65 -19.59
CA ASN A 100 0.15 -5.19 -20.95
C ASN A 100 -1.02 -4.75 -21.84
N ARG A 101 -2.16 -4.37 -21.26
CA ARG A 101 -3.29 -3.77 -21.98
C ARG A 101 -3.08 -2.29 -22.32
N GLY A 102 -1.92 -1.72 -21.99
CA GLY A 102 -1.59 -0.33 -22.29
C GLY A 102 -2.34 0.67 -21.40
N ILE A 103 -2.88 0.23 -20.26
CA ILE A 103 -3.49 1.13 -19.29
C ILE A 103 -2.37 1.96 -18.64
N PRO A 104 -2.48 3.30 -18.59
CA PRO A 104 -1.54 4.13 -17.87
C PRO A 104 -1.52 3.74 -16.39
N THR A 105 -0.36 3.32 -15.89
CA THR A 105 -0.19 2.84 -14.52
C THR A 105 0.89 3.66 -13.83
N LEU A 106 0.53 4.31 -12.72
CA LEU A 106 1.44 5.00 -11.82
C LEU A 106 1.52 4.22 -10.51
N ILE A 107 2.71 3.74 -10.16
CA ILE A 107 3.01 3.21 -8.83
C ILE A 107 3.86 4.26 -8.12
N TRP A 108 3.43 4.71 -6.97
CA TRP A 108 4.14 5.67 -6.14
C TRP A 108 4.20 5.15 -4.71
N ALA A 109 5.29 5.47 -4.01
CA ALA A 109 5.50 5.09 -2.62
C ALA A 109 6.27 6.20 -1.91
N GLY A 110 5.90 6.49 -0.66
CA GLY A 110 6.67 7.38 0.21
C GLY A 110 7.99 6.72 0.59
N ASP A 111 9.07 7.51 0.67
CA ASP A 111 10.41 7.01 1.02
C ASP A 111 10.59 6.73 2.53
N THR A 112 9.58 7.05 3.32
CA THR A 112 9.57 6.99 4.79
C THR A 112 8.52 6.05 5.37
N ASP A 113 7.65 5.48 4.53
CA ASP A 113 6.71 4.44 4.92
C ASP A 113 7.46 3.12 5.16
N TRP A 114 7.23 2.49 6.32
CA TRP A 114 7.80 1.18 6.64
C TRP A 114 6.92 0.04 6.13
N ILE A 115 5.63 0.07 6.45
CA ILE A 115 4.70 -1.05 6.22
C ILE A 115 4.49 -1.31 4.72
N CYS A 116 4.50 -0.27 3.89
CA CYS A 116 4.39 -0.36 2.43
C CYS A 116 5.55 0.36 1.73
N ASN A 117 6.78 0.07 2.18
CA ASN A 117 7.99 0.78 1.76
C ASN A 117 8.25 0.81 0.24
N TRP A 118 8.97 1.85 -0.18
CA TRP A 118 9.33 2.09 -1.58
C TRP A 118 10.21 0.99 -2.18
N MET A 119 11.04 0.29 -1.38
CA MET A 119 11.90 -0.79 -1.87
C MET A 119 11.07 -2.01 -2.27
N GLY A 120 10.12 -2.42 -1.43
CA GLY A 120 9.14 -3.48 -1.73
C GLY A 120 8.32 -3.14 -2.97
N SER A 121 7.84 -1.89 -3.05
CA SER A 121 7.12 -1.40 -4.23
C SER A 121 7.99 -1.46 -5.50
N LEU A 122 9.28 -1.11 -5.42
CA LEU A 122 10.21 -1.20 -6.54
C LEU A 122 10.42 -2.66 -6.99
N TYR A 123 10.57 -3.60 -6.06
CA TYR A 123 10.66 -5.03 -6.37
C TYR A 123 9.40 -5.56 -7.07
N VAL A 124 8.22 -5.11 -6.65
CA VAL A 124 6.96 -5.47 -7.34
C VAL A 124 6.96 -4.96 -8.77
N VAL A 125 7.34 -3.69 -9.00
CA VAL A 125 7.39 -3.11 -10.35
C VAL A 125 8.42 -3.82 -11.23
N ASP A 126 9.59 -4.18 -10.70
CA ASP A 126 10.63 -4.92 -11.43
C ASP A 126 10.19 -6.35 -11.79
N ALA A 127 9.25 -6.91 -11.06
CA ALA A 127 8.70 -8.24 -11.32
C ALA A 127 7.61 -8.27 -12.41
N VAL A 128 7.08 -7.11 -12.83
CA VAL A 128 6.04 -7.04 -13.88
C VAL A 128 6.68 -7.24 -15.25
N ASN A 129 6.20 -8.21 -16.03
CA ASN A 129 6.66 -8.39 -17.40
C ASN A 129 5.81 -7.59 -18.39
N PHE A 130 6.44 -6.80 -19.24
CA PHE A 130 5.75 -6.02 -20.28
C PHE A 130 6.71 -5.69 -21.42
N PRO A 131 6.22 -5.32 -22.62
CA PRO A 131 7.09 -4.89 -23.71
C PRO A 131 7.97 -3.71 -23.30
N GLY A 132 9.30 -3.91 -23.26
CA GLY A 132 10.28 -2.91 -22.83
C GLY A 132 10.66 -2.97 -21.34
N ASP A 133 10.20 -3.98 -20.60
CA ASP A 133 10.54 -4.22 -19.19
C ASP A 133 12.06 -4.27 -18.92
N SER A 134 12.86 -4.84 -19.82
CA SER A 134 14.32 -4.90 -19.71
C SER A 134 14.94 -3.51 -19.73
N GLN A 135 14.49 -2.63 -20.64
CA GLN A 135 14.95 -1.24 -20.70
C GLN A 135 14.50 -0.47 -19.46
N PHE A 136 13.27 -0.70 -19.02
CA PHE A 136 12.73 -0.09 -17.80
C PHE A 136 13.53 -0.52 -16.56
N ARG A 137 13.78 -1.82 -16.35
CA ARG A 137 14.55 -2.34 -15.21
C ARG A 137 15.97 -1.82 -15.18
N ASN A 138 16.62 -1.71 -16.34
CA ASN A 138 17.98 -1.22 -16.46
C ASN A 138 18.10 0.31 -16.34
N ALA A 139 16.99 1.05 -16.46
CA ALA A 139 17.01 2.50 -16.27
C ALA A 139 17.19 2.84 -14.78
N THR A 140 18.03 3.83 -14.52
CA THR A 140 18.18 4.39 -13.17
C THR A 140 16.97 5.26 -12.82
N LEU A 141 16.66 5.30 -11.52
CA LEU A 141 15.73 6.29 -10.97
C LEU A 141 16.29 7.70 -11.21
N ALA A 142 15.56 8.53 -11.95
CA ALA A 142 15.91 9.91 -12.25
C ALA A 142 15.23 10.88 -11.28
N PRO A 143 15.78 12.08 -11.02
CA PRO A 143 15.10 13.12 -10.26
C PRO A 143 13.71 13.43 -10.82
N TYR A 144 12.71 13.52 -9.93
CA TYR A 144 11.38 14.00 -10.26
C TYR A 144 11.21 15.39 -9.67
N ASP A 145 11.05 16.38 -10.56
CA ASP A 145 10.92 17.80 -10.22
C ASP A 145 9.51 18.30 -10.53
N ILE A 146 8.92 19.04 -9.59
CA ILE A 146 7.68 19.79 -9.79
C ILE A 146 8.01 21.26 -9.61
N ALA A 147 7.74 22.08 -10.64
CA ALA A 147 8.02 23.52 -10.64
C ALA A 147 9.47 23.87 -10.22
N GLY A 148 10.46 23.09 -10.68
CA GLY A 148 11.88 23.29 -10.37
C GLY A 148 12.31 22.82 -8.97
N LYS A 149 11.41 22.21 -8.19
CA LYS A 149 11.73 21.60 -6.90
C LYS A 149 11.77 20.08 -7.04
N LYS A 150 12.89 19.47 -6.66
CA LYS A 150 12.99 18.02 -6.51
C LYS A 150 12.03 17.53 -5.43
N VAL A 151 11.10 16.67 -5.82
CA VAL A 151 10.07 16.09 -4.93
C VAL A 151 10.19 14.57 -4.83
N GLY A 152 11.04 13.94 -5.63
CA GLY A 152 11.27 12.51 -5.53
C GLY A 152 12.18 11.98 -6.62
N LEU A 153 12.00 10.69 -6.90
CA LEU A 153 12.64 9.97 -7.99
C LEU A 153 11.58 9.28 -8.84
N THR A 154 11.85 9.11 -10.13
CA THR A 154 10.93 8.49 -11.08
C THR A 154 11.66 7.59 -12.06
N ARG A 155 10.95 6.59 -12.57
CA ARG A 155 11.35 5.75 -13.69
C ARG A 155 10.13 5.44 -14.52
N SER A 156 10.24 5.62 -15.82
CA SER A 156 9.12 5.55 -16.75
C SER A 156 9.55 4.88 -18.05
N LYS A 157 8.63 4.13 -18.69
CA LYS A 157 8.86 3.51 -20.01
C LYS A 157 8.95 4.56 -21.12
N ALA A 158 8.28 5.69 -20.93
CA ALA A 158 8.31 6.86 -21.81
C ALA A 158 8.30 8.11 -20.92
N PRO A 159 8.86 9.24 -21.37
CA PRO A 159 8.89 10.46 -20.56
C PRO A 159 7.50 10.82 -20.05
N CYS A 160 7.34 10.95 -18.73
CA CYS A 160 6.11 11.44 -18.12
C CYS A 160 5.80 12.83 -18.68
N ARG A 161 4.77 12.93 -19.52
CA ARG A 161 4.14 14.20 -19.87
C ARG A 161 2.94 14.36 -18.97
N LEU A 162 3.13 15.06 -17.84
CA LEU A 162 2.05 15.56 -17.01
C LEU A 162 1.75 17.01 -17.40
#